data_AF-A0A949L7S6-F1
#
_entry.id   AF-A0A949L7S6-F1
#
_cell.length_a   1.000
_cell.length_b   1.000
_cell.length_c   1.000
_cell.angle_alpha   90.00
_cell.angle_beta   90.00
_cell.angle_gamma   90.00
#
_symmetry.space_group_name_H-M   'P 1'
#
loop_
_entity.id
_entity.type
_entity.pdbx_description
1 polymer ?
#
loop_
_entity_poly.entity_id
_entity_poly.type
_entity_poly.pdbx_seq_one_letter_code
_entity_poly.pdbx_strand_id
1 'polypeptide(L)'
;MERAEIARIFEAYFEKYKKTEGDRSSWSAFWTEMTPVGVLELNLTKCPRGTTFKIFVDKRKVAEVMGWDAYFQTMKTVAAERPGLYDEDKIFGEMAFVI
;
A
#
# COMPACT_ATOMS: atom_id res chain seq x y z
N MET A 1 3.79 5.92 12.40
CA MET A 1 5.18 6.16 11.90
C MET A 1 5.32 7.48 11.15
N GLU A 2 6.55 7.94 10.89
CA GLU A 2 6.80 9.12 10.04
C GLU A 2 6.59 8.80 8.54
N ARG A 3 6.00 9.74 7.78
CA ARG A 3 5.66 9.54 6.35
C ARG A 3 6.86 9.13 5.50
N ALA A 4 8.02 9.76 5.74
CA ALA A 4 9.25 9.48 4.99
C ALA A 4 9.75 8.05 5.24
N GLU A 5 9.56 7.54 6.46
CA GLU A 5 9.94 6.18 6.82
C GLU A 5 9.02 5.15 6.17
N ILE A 6 7.71 5.38 6.22
CA ILE A 6 6.70 4.55 5.54
C ILE A 6 7.01 4.44 4.05
N ALA A 7 7.23 5.59 3.40
CA ALA A 7 7.57 5.62 1.98
C ALA A 7 8.85 4.82 1.71
N ARG A 8 9.91 5.01 2.49
CA ARG A 8 11.17 4.27 2.34
C ARG A 8 10.98 2.75 2.46
N ILE A 9 10.22 2.29 3.46
CA ILE A 9 9.98 0.86 3.70
C ILE A 9 9.20 0.25 2.55
N PHE A 10 8.10 0.87 2.17
CA PHE A 10 7.23 0.33 1.13
C PHE A 10 7.91 0.38 -0.25
N GLU A 11 8.77 1.38 -0.50
CA GLU A 11 9.64 1.40 -1.68
C GLU A 11 10.64 0.24 -1.69
N ALA A 12 11.29 -0.05 -0.56
CA ALA A 12 12.19 -1.20 -0.46
C ALA A 12 11.45 -2.54 -0.64
N TYR A 13 10.25 -2.65 -0.07
CA TYR A 13 9.37 -3.80 -0.26
C TYR A 13 8.99 -3.97 -1.73
N PHE A 14 8.61 -2.87 -2.38
CA PHE A 14 8.32 -2.87 -3.80
C PHE A 14 9.50 -3.37 -4.62
N GLU A 15 10.70 -2.85 -4.39
CA GLU A 15 11.88 -3.28 -5.16
C GLU A 15 12.19 -4.77 -5.02
N LYS A 16 11.98 -5.35 -3.83
CA LYS A 16 12.19 -6.78 -3.58
C LYS A 16 11.10 -7.67 -4.18
N TYR A 17 9.84 -7.24 -4.11
CA TYR A 17 8.68 -8.10 -4.41
C TYR A 17 7.93 -7.74 -5.69
N LYS A 18 8.36 -6.70 -6.41
CA LYS A 18 7.69 -6.25 -7.64
C LYS A 18 7.61 -7.37 -8.68
N LYS A 19 6.45 -7.45 -9.32
CA LYS A 19 6.17 -8.31 -10.47
C LYS A 19 5.87 -7.44 -11.67
N THR A 20 6.33 -7.86 -12.85
CA THR A 20 5.95 -7.22 -14.11
C THR A 20 4.47 -7.47 -14.38
N GLU A 21 3.74 -6.41 -14.67
CA GLU A 21 2.40 -6.47 -15.22
C GLU A 21 2.45 -6.73 -16.74
N GLY A 22 1.34 -7.16 -17.33
CA GLY A 22 1.31 -7.79 -18.66
C GLY A 22 2.03 -7.03 -19.79
N ASP A 23 2.02 -5.70 -19.78
CA ASP A 23 2.66 -4.86 -20.80
C ASP A 23 4.18 -4.70 -20.63
N ARG A 24 4.77 -5.28 -19.57
CA ARG A 24 6.18 -5.15 -19.17
C ARG A 24 6.66 -3.70 -19.02
N SER A 25 5.74 -2.75 -18.97
CA SER A 25 6.00 -1.32 -18.77
C SER A 25 5.61 -0.88 -17.36
N SER A 26 4.93 -1.76 -16.62
CA SER A 26 4.49 -1.52 -15.25
C SER A 26 4.89 -2.65 -14.32
N TRP A 27 5.16 -2.28 -13.08
CA TRP A 27 5.55 -3.18 -12.00
C TRP A 27 4.65 -2.96 -10.81
N SER A 28 4.23 -4.03 -10.15
CA SER A 28 3.38 -3.94 -8.96
C SER A 28 3.89 -4.81 -7.82
N ALA A 29 3.67 -4.37 -6.59
CA ALA A 29 3.89 -5.16 -5.38
C ALA A 29 2.64 -5.08 -4.50
N PHE A 30 2.24 -6.22 -3.96
CA PHE A 30 1.02 -6.37 -3.18
C PHE A 30 1.34 -6.71 -1.73
N TRP A 31 0.58 -6.13 -0.81
CA TRP A 31 0.58 -6.46 0.61
C TRP A 31 -0.85 -6.74 1.07
N THR A 32 -1.00 -7.76 1.91
CA THR A 32 -2.28 -8.11 2.54
C THR A 32 -2.11 -8.09 4.04
N GLU A 33 -2.99 -7.37 4.72
CA GLU A 33 -3.09 -7.30 6.16
C GLU A 33 -4.44 -7.88 6.60
N MET A 34 -4.40 -8.85 7.52
CA MET A 34 -5.60 -9.46 8.10
C MET A 34 -5.83 -8.92 9.51
N THR A 35 -6.95 -8.22 9.69
CA THR A 35 -7.34 -7.64 10.98
C THR A 35 -8.66 -8.26 11.46
N PRO A 36 -9.01 -8.13 12.75
CA PRO A 36 -10.34 -8.49 13.24
C PRO A 36 -11.48 -7.70 12.57
N VAL A 37 -11.19 -6.55 11.96
CA VAL A 37 -12.17 -5.63 11.34
C VAL A 37 -12.36 -5.93 9.84
N GLY A 38 -11.46 -6.69 9.24
CA GLY A 38 -11.49 -7.04 7.82
C GLY A 38 -10.10 -7.23 7.23
N VAL A 39 -10.05 -7.39 5.91
CA VAL A 39 -8.80 -7.56 5.17
C VAL A 39 -8.47 -6.27 4.43
N LEU A 40 -7.29 -5.70 4.70
CA LEU A 40 -6.73 -4.56 3.98
C LEU A 40 -5.71 -5.05 2.97
N GLU A 41 -5.81 -4.53 1.76
CA GLU A 41 -4.95 -4.91 0.64
C GLU A 41 -4.38 -3.66 0.00
N LEU A 42 -3.05 -3.57 -0.05
CA LEU A 42 -2.32 -2.45 -0.61
C LEU A 42 -1.55 -2.91 -1.84
N ASN A 43 -1.80 -2.27 -2.98
CA ASN A 43 -1.04 -2.50 -4.20
C ASN A 43 -0.31 -1.22 -4.59
N LEU A 44 1.02 -1.27 -4.60
CA LEU A 44 1.87 -0.23 -5.14
C LEU A 44 2.24 -0.59 -6.59
N THR A 45 1.86 0.25 -7.53
CA THR A 45 2.17 0.10 -8.96
C THR A 45 3.04 1.26 -9.43
N LYS A 46 4.15 0.96 -10.10
CA LYS A 46 4.99 1.95 -10.79
C LYS A 46 4.97 1.73 -12.28
N CYS A 47 4.78 2.81 -13.01
CA CYS A 47 4.92 2.86 -14.47
C CYS A 47 5.58 4.20 -14.88
N PRO A 48 5.95 4.39 -16.16
CA PRO A 48 6.54 5.65 -16.63
C PRO A 48 5.71 6.89 -16.33
N ARG A 49 4.40 6.75 -16.11
CA ARG A 49 3.48 7.86 -15.77
C ARG A 49 3.50 8.23 -14.29
N GLY A 50 4.09 7.41 -13.42
CA GLY A 50 4.20 7.67 -12.00
C GLY A 50 3.93 6.46 -11.10
N THR A 51 3.73 6.76 -9.83
CA THR A 51 3.46 5.80 -8.76
C THR A 51 1.99 5.86 -8.37
N THR A 52 1.29 4.73 -8.44
CA THR A 52 -0.13 4.60 -8.11
C THR A 52 -0.33 3.60 -6.99
N PHE A 53 -1.22 3.91 -6.07
CA PHE A 53 -1.64 3.04 -4.98
C PHE A 53 -3.09 2.61 -5.23
N LYS A 54 -3.36 1.32 -5.19
CA LYS A 54 -4.73 0.79 -5.14
C LYS A 54 -4.96 0.19 -3.76
N ILE A 55 -6.06 0.60 -3.14
CA ILE A 55 -6.46 0.18 -1.80
C ILE A 55 -7.71 -0.67 -1.95
N PHE A 56 -7.68 -1.88 -1.42
CA PHE A 56 -8.83 -2.76 -1.35
C PHE A 56 -9.14 -3.08 0.10
N VAL A 57 -10.44 -3.19 0.38
CA VAL A 57 -10.94 -3.64 1.66
C VAL A 57 -11.95 -4.74 1.39
N ASP A 58 -11.73 -5.90 2.01
CA ASP A 58 -12.54 -7.11 1.81
C ASP A 58 -12.70 -7.45 0.32
N LYS A 59 -11.59 -7.43 -0.44
CA LYS A 59 -11.51 -7.67 -1.90
C LYS A 59 -12.23 -6.63 -2.77
N ARG A 60 -12.75 -5.54 -2.20
CA ARG A 60 -13.37 -4.45 -2.96
C ARG A 60 -12.42 -3.27 -3.05
N LYS A 61 -12.19 -2.77 -4.27
CA LYS A 61 -11.39 -1.56 -4.48
C LYS A 61 -12.11 -0.36 -3.89
N VAL A 62 -11.54 0.27 -2.88
CA VAL A 62 -12.11 1.46 -2.22
C VAL A 62 -11.47 2.75 -2.72
N ALA A 63 -10.21 2.69 -3.17
CA ALA A 63 -9.52 3.87 -3.71
C ALA A 63 -8.40 3.49 -4.68
N GLU A 64 -8.09 4.42 -5.57
CA GLU A 64 -6.95 4.39 -6.47
C GLU A 64 -6.40 5.82 -6.60
N VAL A 65 -5.16 6.03 -6.16
CA VAL A 65 -4.56 7.37 -6.04
C VAL A 65 -3.13 7.41 -6.54
N MET A 66 -2.70 8.57 -7.02
CA MET A 66 -1.35 8.78 -7.55
C MET A 66 -0.50 9.59 -6.58
N GLY A 67 0.69 9.09 -6.29
CA GLY A 67 1.66 9.74 -5.42
C GLY A 67 1.41 9.54 -3.92
N TRP A 68 2.48 9.75 -3.15
CA TRP A 68 2.53 9.51 -1.71
C TRP A 68 1.59 10.40 -0.89
N ASP A 69 1.46 11.69 -1.24
CA ASP A 69 0.59 12.61 -0.50
C ASP A 69 -0.88 12.19 -0.59
N ALA A 70 -1.33 11.79 -1.78
CA ALA A 70 -2.68 11.29 -1.99
C ALA A 70 -2.89 9.97 -1.24
N TYR A 71 -1.89 9.07 -1.25
CA TYR A 71 -1.92 7.84 -0.46
C TYR A 71 -2.14 8.12 1.03
N PHE A 72 -1.32 8.99 1.64
CA PHE A 72 -1.46 9.30 3.06
C PHE A 72 -2.79 9.95 3.40
N GLN A 73 -3.33 10.81 2.52
CA GLN A 73 -4.64 11.39 2.74
C GLN A 73 -5.75 10.35 2.64
N THR A 74 -5.68 9.43 1.66
CA THR A 74 -6.63 8.34 1.51
C THR A 74 -6.60 7.38 2.68
N MET A 75 -5.42 7.00 3.18
CA MET A 75 -5.32 6.09 4.33
C MET A 75 -5.87 6.70 5.61
N LYS A 76 -5.79 8.02 5.80
CA LYS A 76 -6.51 8.71 6.89
C LYS A 76 -8.02 8.52 6.79
N THR A 77 -8.59 8.65 5.59
CA THR A 77 -10.03 8.42 5.38
C THR A 77 -10.40 6.96 5.62
N VAL A 78 -9.62 6.01 5.08
CA VAL A 78 -9.85 4.57 5.28
C VAL A 78 -9.80 4.20 6.76
N ALA A 79 -8.82 4.71 7.50
CA ALA A 79 -8.70 4.49 8.94
C ALA A 79 -9.85 5.11 9.74
N ALA A 80 -10.36 6.27 9.32
CA ALA A 80 -11.50 6.92 9.96
C ALA A 80 -12.83 6.18 9.69
N GLU A 81 -13.03 5.68 8.47
CA GLU A 81 -14.22 4.91 8.10
C GLU A 81 -14.23 3.51 8.72
N ARG A 82 -13.06 2.91 8.92
CA ARG A 82 -12.90 1.58 9.51
C ARG A 82 -11.77 1.57 10.55
N PRO A 83 -12.05 2.06 11.77
CA PRO A 83 -11.06 2.05 12.85
C PRO A 83 -10.51 0.65 13.11
N GLY A 84 -9.18 0.54 13.24
CA GLY A 84 -8.49 -0.73 13.47
C GLY A 84 -8.14 -1.54 12.21
N LEU A 85 -8.54 -1.07 11.02
CA LEU A 85 -8.16 -1.72 9.75
C LEU A 85 -6.75 -1.35 9.28
N TYR A 86 -6.28 -0.15 9.62
CA TYR A 86 -4.97 0.37 9.23
C TYR A 86 -4.16 0.74 10.46
N ASP A 87 -3.10 -0.03 10.71
CA ASP A 87 -2.11 0.19 11.75
C ASP A 87 -0.75 0.33 11.06
N GLU A 88 -0.24 1.57 11.02
CA GLU A 88 1.02 1.88 10.34
C GLU A 88 2.19 1.12 10.94
N ASP A 89 2.28 1.06 12.27
CA ASP A 89 3.43 0.52 12.96
C ASP A 89 3.50 -1.00 12.75
N LYS A 90 2.33 -1.66 12.77
CA LYS A 90 2.23 -3.08 12.43
C LYS A 90 2.54 -3.34 10.96
N ILE A 91 1.81 -2.71 10.04
CA ILE A 91 1.90 -3.00 8.60
C ILE A 91 3.30 -2.74 8.08
N PHE A 92 3.87 -1.57 8.37
CA PHE A 92 5.20 -1.22 7.87
C PHE A 92 6.30 -1.87 8.68
N GLY A 93 6.08 -2.22 9.95
CA GLY A 93 6.98 -3.07 10.72
C GLY A 93 7.11 -4.47 10.11
N GLU A 94 5.99 -5.08 9.72
CA GLU A 94 5.97 -6.39 9.05
C GLU A 94 6.56 -6.33 7.64
N MET A 95 6.26 -5.28 6.85
CA MET A 95 6.94 -5.05 5.57
C MET A 95 8.46 -4.92 5.75
N ALA A 96 8.89 -4.13 6.74
CA ALA A 96 10.30 -3.92 7.04
C ALA A 96 11.01 -5.20 7.51
N PHE A 97 10.29 -6.10 8.18
CA PHE A 97 10.83 -7.40 8.61
C PHE A 97 11.09 -8.34 7.43
N VAL A 98 10.30 -8.23 6.35
CA VAL A 98 10.43 -9.13 5.19
C VAL A 98 11.30 -8.58 4.06
N ILE A 99 11.80 -7.33 4.13
CA ILE A 99 12.74 -6.78 3.13
C ILE A 99 14.18 -7.23 3.34
#